data_AF-A0A9X5IP07-F1
#
_entry.id   AF-A0A9X5IP07-F1
#
_cell.length_a   1.000
_cell.length_b   1.000
_cell.length_c   1.000
_cell.angle_alpha   90.00
_cell.angle_beta   90.00
_cell.angle_gamma   90.00
#
_symmetry.space_group_name_H-M   'P 1'
#
loop_
_entity.id
_entity.type
_entity.pdbx_description
1 polymer ?
#
loop_
_entity_poly.entity_id
_entity_poly.type
_entity_poly.pdbx_seq_one_letter_code
_entity_poly.pdbx_strand_id
1 'polypeptide(L)'
;MKNLIVFFFSCFSVVLLAKDNSPEQIMQMINNNGARSVVDNLYSNDSEGSEWWNHVIPEISKGTHAWLVVASAIEPGVDAGTAEDLKAALSEAIPHNPEGVLAILKDDKPLLTIEQICSFANFPETEAESNKLYVDSIREMFKVNNPKGKRCLAVMIATVENSVPFEKDN
;
A
#
# COMPACT_ATOMS: atom_id res chain seq x y z
N MET A 1 -65.39 -2.47 -27.17
CA MET A 1 -64.91 -3.06 -25.90
C MET A 1 -63.40 -2.84 -25.85
N LYS A 2 -62.94 -2.26 -24.74
CA LYS A 2 -61.68 -1.52 -24.57
C LYS A 2 -60.69 -2.42 -23.81
N ASN A 3 -59.63 -2.90 -24.47
CA ASN A 3 -58.56 -3.63 -23.78
C ASN A 3 -57.34 -2.72 -23.66
N LEU A 4 -57.19 -2.13 -22.47
CA LEU A 4 -56.05 -1.33 -22.08
C LEU A 4 -54.92 -2.29 -21.66
N ILE A 5 -53.92 -2.49 -22.51
CA ILE A 5 -52.71 -3.24 -22.17
C ILE A 5 -51.78 -2.27 -21.42
N VAL A 6 -51.68 -2.45 -20.11
CA VAL A 6 -50.72 -1.74 -19.26
C VAL A 6 -49.39 -2.48 -19.35
N PHE A 7 -48.42 -1.92 -20.07
CA PHE A 7 -47.03 -2.35 -20.02
C PHE A 7 -46.43 -1.90 -18.68
N PHE A 8 -46.29 -2.82 -17.74
CA PHE A 8 -45.56 -2.60 -16.49
C PHE A 8 -44.06 -2.63 -16.81
N PHE A 9 -43.49 -1.45 -17.06
CA PHE A 9 -42.05 -1.29 -17.28
C PHE A 9 -41.34 -1.43 -15.92
N SER A 10 -41.05 -2.67 -15.53
CA SER A 10 -40.24 -2.96 -14.36
C SER A 10 -38.80 -2.57 -14.66
N CYS A 11 -38.42 -1.35 -14.28
CA CYS A 11 -37.03 -0.94 -14.17
C CYS A 11 -36.36 -1.80 -13.10
N PHE A 12 -35.86 -2.98 -13.47
CA PHE A 12 -34.78 -3.60 -12.73
C PHE A 12 -33.58 -2.69 -12.91
N SER A 13 -33.32 -1.84 -11.91
CA SER A 13 -32.02 -1.21 -11.76
C SER A 13 -31.02 -2.34 -11.62
N VAL A 14 -30.34 -2.69 -12.72
CA VAL A 14 -29.10 -3.45 -12.64
C VAL A 14 -28.16 -2.56 -11.86
N VAL A 15 -28.02 -2.80 -10.56
CA VAL A 15 -26.91 -2.26 -9.79
C VAL A 15 -25.68 -2.91 -10.40
N LEU A 16 -25.02 -2.18 -11.30
CA LEU A 16 -23.64 -2.45 -11.63
C LEU A 16 -22.87 -2.33 -10.32
N LEU A 17 -22.63 -3.46 -9.65
CA LEU A 17 -21.60 -3.54 -8.63
C LEU A 17 -20.31 -3.23 -9.38
N ALA A 18 -19.81 -2.00 -9.22
CA ALA A 18 -18.46 -1.68 -9.60
C ALA A 18 -17.55 -2.76 -8.99
N LYS A 19 -16.57 -3.22 -9.77
CA LYS A 19 -15.50 -4.08 -9.27
C LYS A 19 -14.63 -3.20 -8.38
N ASP A 20 -15.16 -2.82 -7.22
CA ASP A 20 -14.40 -2.11 -6.21
C ASP A 20 -13.32 -3.06 -5.72
N ASN A 21 -12.14 -2.50 -5.56
CA ASN A 21 -10.95 -3.19 -5.10
C ASN A 21 -10.74 -2.82 -3.64
N SER A 22 -11.80 -2.90 -2.83
CA SER A 22 -11.78 -2.50 -1.42
C SER A 22 -10.86 -3.40 -0.60
N PRO A 23 -10.37 -2.94 0.57
CA PRO A 23 -9.61 -3.77 1.48
C PRO A 23 -10.30 -5.11 1.80
N GLU A 24 -11.61 -5.08 2.03
CA GLU A 24 -12.40 -6.26 2.38
C GLU A 24 -12.43 -7.28 1.25
N GLN A 25 -12.59 -6.82 0.00
CA GLN A 25 -12.59 -7.70 -1.16
C GLN A 25 -11.21 -8.31 -1.40
N ILE A 26 -10.14 -7.53 -1.26
CA ILE A 26 -8.77 -8.04 -1.39
C ILE A 26 -8.50 -9.08 -0.31
N MET A 27 -8.87 -8.80 0.94
CA MET A 27 -8.73 -9.75 2.04
C MET A 27 -9.53 -11.03 1.78
N GLN A 28 -10.74 -10.94 1.24
CA GLN A 28 -11.53 -12.11 0.85
C GLN A 28 -10.82 -12.92 -0.24
N MET A 29 -10.24 -12.26 -1.25
CA MET A 29 -9.47 -12.94 -2.30
C MET A 29 -8.23 -13.64 -1.73
N ILE A 30 -7.50 -13.00 -0.81
CA ILE A 30 -6.32 -13.58 -0.16
C ILE A 30 -6.72 -14.81 0.65
N ASN A 31 -7.81 -14.73 1.41
CA ASN A 31 -8.30 -15.85 2.20
C ASN A 31 -8.73 -17.04 1.33
N ASN A 32 -9.30 -16.78 0.15
CA ASN A 32 -9.79 -17.81 -0.75
C ASN A 32 -8.67 -18.45 -1.61
N ASN A 33 -7.73 -17.64 -2.08
CA ASN A 33 -6.79 -18.03 -3.14
C ASN A 33 -5.32 -18.00 -2.70
N GLY A 34 -5.03 -17.44 -1.53
CA GLY A 34 -3.68 -17.20 -1.04
C GLY A 34 -3.05 -15.92 -1.59
N ALA A 35 -2.13 -15.33 -0.81
CA ALA A 35 -1.49 -14.05 -1.13
C ALA A 35 -0.79 -14.06 -2.49
N ARG A 36 -0.01 -15.12 -2.80
CA ARG A 36 0.73 -15.23 -4.06
C ARG A 36 -0.18 -15.18 -5.29
N SER A 37 -1.26 -15.97 -5.29
CA SER A 37 -2.22 -15.96 -6.41
C SER A 37 -2.90 -14.60 -6.56
N VAL A 38 -3.17 -13.89 -5.46
CA VAL A 38 -3.76 -12.56 -5.51
C VAL A 38 -2.78 -11.55 -6.06
N VAL A 39 -1.51 -11.57 -5.62
CA VAL A 39 -0.45 -10.71 -6.16
C VAL A 39 -0.19 -11.00 -7.64
N ASP A 40 -0.12 -12.26 -8.06
CA ASP A 40 0.09 -12.63 -9.47
C ASP A 40 -1.08 -12.13 -10.34
N ASN A 41 -2.32 -12.22 -9.84
CA ASN A 41 -3.50 -11.71 -10.54
C ASN A 41 -3.55 -10.17 -10.56
N LEU A 42 -3.10 -9.55 -9.47
CA LEU A 42 -2.91 -8.11 -9.35
C LEU A 42 -1.81 -7.60 -10.28
N TYR A 43 -0.77 -8.36 -10.54
CA TYR A 43 0.40 -7.85 -11.26
C TYR A 43 0.38 -8.20 -12.75
N SER A 44 -0.47 -9.14 -13.19
CA SER A 44 -0.46 -9.63 -14.58
C SER A 44 -0.69 -8.53 -15.65
N ASN A 45 0.21 -8.52 -16.63
CA ASN A 45 0.50 -7.47 -17.62
C ASN A 45 -0.47 -7.30 -18.81
N ASP A 46 -1.72 -7.76 -18.73
CA ASP A 46 -2.63 -7.65 -19.89
C ASP A 46 -3.11 -6.20 -20.17
N SER A 47 -2.67 -5.22 -19.37
CA SER A 47 -2.71 -3.79 -19.68
C SER A 47 -1.83 -3.02 -18.68
N GLU A 48 -0.82 -2.30 -19.15
CA GLU A 48 -0.07 -1.21 -18.45
C GLU A 48 0.07 -1.29 -16.91
N GLY A 49 0.53 -2.42 -16.35
CA GLY A 49 0.42 -2.69 -14.90
C GLY A 49 -1.06 -2.76 -14.51
N SER A 50 -1.52 -3.88 -13.93
CA SER A 50 -2.97 -4.01 -13.77
C SER A 50 -3.55 -2.78 -13.04
N GLU A 51 -4.64 -2.20 -13.57
CA GLU A 51 -5.34 -1.07 -12.96
C GLU A 51 -5.60 -1.30 -11.46
N TRP A 52 -5.67 -2.56 -11.05
CA TRP A 52 -5.84 -2.97 -9.67
C TRP A 52 -4.57 -2.83 -8.82
N TRP A 53 -3.39 -3.25 -9.28
CA TRP A 53 -2.15 -3.01 -8.53
C TRP A 53 -1.83 -1.52 -8.42
N ASN A 54 -2.06 -0.79 -9.52
CA ASN A 54 -1.99 0.67 -9.59
C ASN A 54 -3.04 1.37 -8.71
N HIS A 55 -4.00 0.63 -8.14
CA HIS A 55 -4.92 1.12 -7.13
C HIS A 55 -4.49 0.71 -5.71
N VAL A 56 -4.15 -0.56 -5.49
CA VAL A 56 -3.82 -1.11 -4.17
C VAL A 56 -2.61 -0.43 -3.54
N ILE A 57 -1.52 -0.27 -4.31
CA ILE A 57 -0.27 0.31 -3.80
C ILE A 57 -0.48 1.77 -3.35
N PRO A 58 -1.06 2.67 -4.17
CA PRO A 58 -1.37 4.04 -3.71
C PRO A 58 -2.31 4.11 -2.51
N GLU A 59 -3.25 3.18 -2.38
CA GLU A 59 -4.13 3.15 -1.21
C GLU A 59 -3.40 2.69 0.06
N ILE A 60 -2.43 1.77 -0.04
CA ILE A 60 -1.53 1.41 1.05
C ILE A 60 -0.69 2.62 1.48
N SER A 61 -0.19 3.42 0.55
CA SER A 61 0.57 4.64 0.84
C SER A 61 -0.20 5.65 1.69
N LYS A 62 -1.53 5.61 1.71
CA LYS A 62 -2.35 6.49 2.57
C LYS A 62 -2.34 6.06 4.04
N GLY A 63 -1.85 4.87 4.35
CA GLY A 63 -1.67 4.39 5.73
C GLY A 63 -2.96 4.13 6.51
N THR A 64 -4.12 3.98 5.86
CA THR A 64 -5.36 3.64 6.58
C THR A 64 -5.25 2.23 7.17
N HIS A 65 -5.89 2.01 8.33
CA HIS A 65 -5.76 0.73 9.03
C HIS A 65 -6.15 -0.47 8.16
N ALA A 66 -7.25 -0.36 7.39
CA ALA A 66 -7.72 -1.44 6.52
C ALA A 66 -6.69 -1.79 5.42
N TRP A 67 -6.06 -0.77 4.82
CA TRP A 67 -5.03 -0.98 3.81
C TRP A 67 -3.71 -1.50 4.39
N LEU A 68 -3.35 -1.13 5.62
CA LEU A 68 -2.20 -1.72 6.32
C LEU A 68 -2.42 -3.21 6.65
N VAL A 69 -3.66 -3.61 6.94
CA VAL A 69 -4.02 -5.04 7.09
C VAL A 69 -3.83 -5.77 5.77
N VAL A 70 -4.27 -5.20 4.64
CA VAL A 70 -4.02 -5.74 3.30
C VAL A 70 -2.52 -5.88 3.03
N ALA A 71 -1.73 -4.82 3.28
CA ALA A 71 -0.29 -4.82 3.09
C ALA A 71 0.41 -5.97 3.84
N SER A 72 0.03 -6.20 5.11
CA SER A 72 0.56 -7.32 5.89
C SER A 72 0.15 -8.70 5.33
N ALA A 73 -1.02 -8.79 4.69
CA ALA A 73 -1.56 -10.04 4.17
C ALA A 73 -1.02 -10.40 2.79
N ILE A 74 -0.70 -9.42 1.94
CA ILE A 74 -0.10 -9.65 0.61
C ILE A 74 1.40 -9.94 0.66
N GLU A 75 2.09 -9.57 1.75
CA GLU A 75 3.54 -9.73 1.92
C GLU A 75 4.11 -11.11 1.55
N PRO A 76 3.49 -12.25 1.88
CA PRO A 76 4.02 -13.56 1.48
C PRO A 76 3.90 -13.84 -0.02
N GLY A 77 3.13 -13.04 -0.75
CA GLY A 77 2.87 -13.19 -2.17
C GLY A 77 3.71 -12.30 -3.08
N VAL A 78 4.39 -11.28 -2.54
CA VAL A 78 5.18 -10.34 -3.34
C VAL A 78 6.61 -10.84 -3.57
N ASP A 79 7.17 -10.49 -4.72
CA ASP A 79 8.55 -10.70 -5.12
C ASP A 79 9.05 -9.59 -6.06
N ALA A 80 10.37 -9.45 -6.16
CA ALA A 80 11.03 -8.48 -7.04
C ALA A 80 10.35 -7.09 -7.01
N GLY A 81 9.86 -6.60 -8.16
CA GLY A 81 9.20 -5.29 -8.27
C GLY A 81 7.99 -5.13 -7.35
N THR A 82 7.15 -6.17 -7.20
CA THR A 82 5.98 -6.07 -6.29
C THR A 82 6.38 -5.94 -4.82
N ALA A 83 7.53 -6.50 -4.44
CA ALA A 83 8.08 -6.34 -3.10
C ALA A 83 8.69 -4.93 -2.91
N GLU A 84 9.26 -4.34 -3.96
CA GLU A 84 9.76 -2.97 -3.96
C GLU A 84 8.61 -1.96 -3.82
N ASP A 85 7.55 -2.11 -4.62
CA ASP A 85 6.34 -1.29 -4.55
C ASP A 85 5.69 -1.35 -3.16
N LEU A 86 5.59 -2.54 -2.56
CA LEU A 86 5.01 -2.69 -1.24
C LEU A 86 5.84 -1.98 -0.16
N LYS A 87 7.17 -2.08 -0.22
CA LYS A 87 8.05 -1.37 0.71
C LYS A 87 7.93 0.14 0.53
N ALA A 88 7.91 0.63 -0.72
CA ALA A 88 7.73 2.04 -1.04
C ALA A 88 6.45 2.59 -0.45
N ALA A 89 5.32 1.92 -0.72
CA ALA A 89 4.03 2.34 -0.18
C ALA A 89 4.01 2.38 1.35
N LEU A 90 4.64 1.42 2.01
CA LEU A 90 4.71 1.41 3.47
C LEU A 90 5.64 2.49 4.04
N SER A 91 6.73 2.84 3.35
CA SER A 91 7.54 4.01 3.69
C SER A 91 6.73 5.31 3.53
N GLU A 92 5.94 5.42 2.46
CA GLU A 92 5.05 6.57 2.20
C GLU A 92 3.88 6.67 3.18
N ALA A 93 3.46 5.57 3.79
CA ALA A 93 2.41 5.55 4.80
C ALA A 93 2.85 6.11 6.17
N ILE A 94 4.16 6.22 6.43
CA ILE A 94 4.69 6.62 7.73
C ILE A 94 4.20 8.01 8.18
N PRO A 95 4.25 9.07 7.35
CA PRO A 95 3.70 10.39 7.72
C PRO A 95 2.20 10.39 8.02
N HIS A 96 1.46 9.37 7.57
CA HIS A 96 0.02 9.31 7.71
C HIS A 96 -0.41 8.49 8.92
N ASN A 97 0.31 7.41 9.22
CA ASN A 97 -0.01 6.49 10.31
C ASN A 97 1.23 5.74 10.82
N PRO A 98 2.16 6.41 11.53
CA PRO A 98 3.43 5.80 11.93
C PRO A 98 3.23 4.61 12.89
N GLU A 99 2.27 4.69 13.81
CA GLU A 99 1.97 3.59 14.73
C GLU A 99 1.36 2.38 14.02
N GLY A 100 0.45 2.62 13.08
CA GLY A 100 -0.16 1.56 12.26
C GLY A 100 0.86 0.83 11.42
N VAL A 101 1.79 1.56 10.77
CA VAL A 101 2.88 0.96 10.00
C VAL A 101 3.75 0.10 10.94
N LEU A 102 4.22 0.63 12.06
CA LEU A 102 5.05 -0.13 13.01
C LEU A 102 4.35 -1.36 13.62
N ALA A 103 3.02 -1.36 13.68
CA ALA A 103 2.24 -2.48 14.18
C ALA A 103 2.31 -3.70 13.25
N ILE A 104 2.44 -3.48 11.94
CA ILE A 104 2.52 -4.58 10.95
C ILE A 104 3.96 -5.06 10.69
N LEU A 105 4.98 -4.30 11.12
CA LEU A 105 6.39 -4.70 10.98
C LEU A 105 6.80 -5.76 11.99
N LYS A 106 7.50 -6.79 11.51
CA LYS A 106 8.02 -7.88 12.33
C LYS A 106 9.40 -8.31 11.84
N ASP A 107 10.32 -8.52 12.77
CA ASP A 107 11.71 -8.92 12.48
C ASP A 107 11.82 -10.36 11.95
N ASP A 108 10.78 -11.18 12.11
CA ASP A 108 10.71 -12.55 11.59
C ASP A 108 10.15 -12.63 10.16
N LYS A 109 9.72 -11.50 9.58
CA LYS A 109 9.31 -11.40 8.18
C LYS A 109 10.48 -10.98 7.29
N PRO A 110 10.58 -11.51 6.05
CA PRO A 110 11.67 -11.18 5.14
C PRO A 110 11.61 -9.76 4.55
N LEU A 111 10.41 -9.17 4.43
CA LEU A 111 10.20 -7.90 3.72
C LEU A 111 9.67 -6.74 4.59
N LEU A 112 8.94 -7.04 5.66
CA LEU A 112 8.31 -6.03 6.52
C LEU A 112 9.07 -5.87 7.83
N THR A 113 10.35 -5.57 7.73
CA THR A 113 11.22 -5.25 8.87
C THR A 113 11.27 -3.74 9.11
N ILE A 114 11.69 -3.33 10.32
CA ILE A 114 11.93 -1.92 10.62
C ILE A 114 13.03 -1.37 9.71
N GLU A 115 14.09 -2.14 9.48
CA GLU A 115 15.23 -1.74 8.67
C GLU A 115 14.84 -1.43 7.23
N GLN A 116 13.99 -2.26 6.61
CA GLN A 116 13.61 -2.07 5.21
C GLN A 116 12.60 -0.94 5.00
N ILE A 117 11.66 -0.76 5.93
CA ILE A 117 10.57 0.21 5.76
C ILE A 117 10.97 1.60 6.26
N CYS A 118 11.73 1.69 7.34
CA CYS A 118 12.16 2.96 7.92
C CYS A 118 13.39 3.55 7.22
N SER A 119 14.02 2.82 6.28
CA SER A 119 15.13 3.32 5.46
C SER A 119 14.68 4.03 4.19
N PHE A 120 13.41 4.40 4.07
CA PHE A 120 12.81 5.04 2.88
C PHE A 120 13.05 4.26 1.59
N ALA A 121 12.31 3.16 1.40
CA ALA A 121 12.35 2.40 0.16
C ALA A 121 11.51 3.08 -0.93
N ASN A 122 11.66 4.39 -1.18
CA ASN A 122 10.85 5.15 -2.14
C ASN A 122 11.58 5.41 -3.47
N PHE A 123 10.80 5.61 -4.53
CA PHE A 123 11.27 5.95 -5.88
C PHE A 123 10.72 7.33 -6.30
N PRO A 124 11.21 8.43 -5.69
CA PRO A 124 10.68 9.76 -5.93
C PRO A 124 11.04 10.29 -7.32
N GLU A 125 10.11 10.96 -7.99
CA GLU A 125 10.35 11.64 -9.27
C GLU A 125 11.24 12.88 -9.12
N THR A 126 11.20 13.50 -7.94
CA THR A 126 11.96 14.72 -7.62
C THR A 126 12.60 14.69 -6.24
N GLU A 127 13.72 15.40 -6.09
CA GLU A 127 14.38 15.60 -4.80
C GLU A 127 13.44 16.27 -3.77
N ALA A 128 12.57 17.17 -4.24
CA ALA A 128 11.61 17.85 -3.38
C ALA A 128 10.60 16.88 -2.75
N GLU A 129 10.10 15.91 -3.51
CA GLU A 129 9.21 14.87 -3.00
C GLU A 129 9.92 13.96 -1.99
N SER A 130 11.17 13.56 -2.30
CA SER A 130 11.99 12.77 -1.39
C SER A 130 12.22 13.47 -0.05
N ASN A 131 12.68 14.72 -0.10
CA ASN A 131 12.92 15.54 1.09
C ASN A 131 11.63 15.75 1.89
N LYS A 132 10.50 15.94 1.22
CA LYS A 132 9.20 16.05 1.88
C LYS A 132 8.85 14.78 2.63
N LEU A 133 9.00 13.61 2.01
CA LEU A 133 8.74 12.33 2.67
C LEU A 133 9.63 12.15 3.90
N TYR A 134 10.92 12.44 3.79
CA TYR A 134 11.86 12.28 4.92
C TYR A 134 11.48 13.17 6.09
N VAL A 135 11.27 14.46 5.83
CA VAL A 135 10.92 15.44 6.86
C VAL A 135 9.61 15.10 7.54
N ASP A 136 8.57 14.77 6.77
CA ASP A 136 7.26 14.46 7.32
C ASP A 136 7.29 13.14 8.11
N SER A 137 7.97 12.11 7.59
CA SER A 137 8.10 10.82 8.27
C SER A 137 8.84 10.94 9.59
N ILE A 138 9.99 11.63 9.60
CA ILE A 138 10.78 11.87 10.81
C ILE A 138 9.94 12.63 11.85
N ARG A 139 9.22 13.68 11.43
CA ARG A 139 8.36 14.48 12.32
C ARG A 139 7.27 13.65 13.00
N GLU A 140 6.59 12.79 12.25
CA GLU A 140 5.55 11.93 12.80
C GLU A 140 6.14 10.80 13.65
N MET A 141 7.26 10.21 13.22
CA MET A 141 7.94 9.15 13.96
C MET A 141 8.51 9.63 15.30
N PHE A 142 8.97 10.89 15.40
CA PHE A 142 9.37 11.51 16.66
C PHE A 142 8.27 11.51 17.74
N LYS A 143 6.98 11.46 17.34
CA LYS A 143 5.85 11.42 18.27
C LYS A 143 5.60 10.01 18.83
N VAL A 144 6.14 8.96 18.19
CA VAL A 144 5.96 7.57 18.60
C VAL A 144 6.98 7.17 19.65
N ASN A 145 6.65 7.34 20.93
CA ASN A 145 7.58 7.14 22.05
C ASN A 145 7.61 5.69 22.59
N ASN A 146 7.73 4.71 21.69
CA ASN A 146 7.91 3.30 22.06
C ASN A 146 9.22 2.75 21.45
N PRO A 147 9.70 1.55 21.85
CA PRO A 147 10.97 1.01 21.35
C PRO A 147 11.02 0.84 19.82
N LYS A 148 9.91 0.43 19.18
CA LYS A 148 9.83 0.31 17.72
C LYS A 148 9.96 1.69 17.04
N GLY A 149 9.25 2.69 17.56
CA GLY A 149 9.33 4.07 17.06
C GLY A 149 10.74 4.66 17.17
N LYS A 150 11.41 4.46 18.31
CA LYS A 150 12.80 4.90 18.50
C LYS A 150 13.78 4.21 17.55
N ARG A 151 13.62 2.90 17.32
CA ARG A 151 14.44 2.15 16.36
C ARG A 151 14.21 2.64 14.94
N CYS A 152 12.96 2.79 14.53
CA CYS A 152 12.59 3.29 13.21
C CYS A 152 13.16 4.70 12.96
N LEU A 153 13.03 5.60 13.94
CA LEU A 153 13.61 6.94 13.88
C LEU A 153 15.15 6.90 13.73
N ALA A 154 15.83 6.01 14.44
CA ALA A 154 17.27 5.85 14.32
C ALA A 154 17.69 5.38 12.92
N VAL A 155 16.93 4.47 12.31
CA VAL A 155 17.14 4.05 10.91
C VAL A 155 16.94 5.23 9.96
N MET A 156 15.85 5.99 10.09
CA MET A 156 15.58 7.17 9.24
C MET A 156 16.72 8.19 9.30
N ILE A 157 17.21 8.50 10.51
CA ILE A 157 18.31 9.44 10.70
C ILE A 157 19.58 8.90 10.03
N ALA A 158 19.92 7.63 10.25
CA ALA A 158 21.09 7.02 9.63
C ALA A 158 21.00 7.01 8.10
N THR A 159 19.81 6.77 7.52
CA THR A 159 19.59 6.86 6.07
C THR A 159 19.85 8.27 5.56
N VAL A 160 19.32 9.30 6.23
CA VAL A 160 19.54 10.70 5.83
C VAL A 160 21.00 11.11 5.99
N GLU A 161 21.67 10.69 7.06
CA GLU A 161 23.11 10.98 7.29
C GLU A 161 24.01 10.40 6.19
N ASN A 162 23.62 9.28 5.59
CA ASN A 162 24.38 8.59 4.55
C ASN A 162 23.80 8.80 3.14
N SER A 163 22.88 9.75 2.96
CA SER A 163 22.28 10.02 1.65
C SER A 163 23.32 10.58 0.67
N VAL A 164 23.32 10.04 -0.54
CA VAL A 164 24.06 10.60 -1.69
C VAL A 164 23.23 11.71 -2.35
N PRO A 165 23.82 12.55 -3.22
CA PRO A 165 23.05 13.50 -4.01
C PRO A 165 21.91 12.81 -4.74
N PHE A 166 20.78 13.50 -4.91
CA PHE A 166 19.62 12.96 -5.59
C PHE A 166 19.97 12.54 -7.02
N GLU A 167 19.74 11.26 -7.33
CA GLU A 167 19.82 10.70 -8.66
C GLU A 167 18.42 10.19 -9.03
N LYS A 168 17.91 10.65 -10.17
CA LYS A 168 16.64 10.14 -10.69
C LYS A 168 16.88 8.74 -11.27
N ASP A 169 16.05 7.77 -10.92
CA ASP A 169 16.07 6.46 -11.58
C ASP A 169 15.71 6.64 -13.07
N ASN A 170 16.58 6.09 -13.94
CA ASN A 170 16.50 6.22 -15.40
C ASN A 170 15.51 5.24 -16.03
#